data_AF-A0A6A5H8G4-F1
#
_entry.id   AF-A0A6A5H8G4-F1
#
_cell.length_a   1.000
_cell.length_b   1.000
_cell.length_c   1.000
_cell.angle_alpha   90.00
_cell.angle_beta   90.00
_cell.angle_gamma   90.00
#
_symmetry.space_group_name_H-M   'P 1'
#
loop_
_entity.id
_entity.type
_entity.pdbx_description
1 polymer ?
#
loop_
_entity_poly.entity_id
_entity_poly.type
_entity_poly.pdbx_seq_one_letter_code
_entity_poly.pdbx_strand_id
1 'polypeptide(L)'
;MPLVFKQEAINGILFTLHSQKELSSFAHQKLIEMTGEEVMSQEQVTEFFKKIDKLEFQIKEDVQKVTLAQILNVPNFVENYLDIRTRLRLRKTCKTIREILNEKPLYKDCVNYKYNDLVIEISTDGGFKISYQLIKEGLRVRYWNKEKVINATIGEMVEIIQRDLMSILCSQKLKIDTFEIKGDSYTSGKHPIGELALRFTFNQLPNKLKICNLEYSIEKKDGLLIALLKRIDPEHLKCLTLTNSFSDNISFKDLYNLEQWKGLKSLKVYNWKLTELDDLRFFTHVENAHLEIGIYQWYFPPLQNILMELKDKLLENPNLKQFKIEARYGVDARHVKEIRSIFQQYNTNNAQYPCWVSIPYPDSDKKLQLLVKKKMIWFKGPCYVKGEWEEDSDEEEEKERESDDDEDEDEEVGDYSQELLIGILYTLHLQKDTPIVAHQKLMEMAKEEEVMDLDQVTEFFEKIDNGEFRLKDEVEKMIRFKRACCVDGNGKEQKIADDVVNYFPKDKFVDN
;
A
#
# COMPACT_ATOMS: atom_id res chain seq x y z
N MET A 1 -52.95 0.86 12.13
CA MET A 1 -51.91 1.53 12.95
C MET A 1 -51.84 2.98 12.49
N PRO A 2 -51.81 3.98 13.39
CA PRO A 2 -51.57 5.37 12.98
C PRO A 2 -50.15 5.51 12.42
N LEU A 3 -49.99 6.32 11.38
CA LEU A 3 -48.71 6.54 10.70
C LEU A 3 -47.89 7.55 11.52
N VAL A 4 -46.89 7.08 12.26
CA VAL A 4 -45.98 8.02 12.93
C VAL A 4 -44.97 8.52 11.90
N PHE A 5 -45.25 9.67 11.28
CA PHE A 5 -44.31 10.37 10.42
C PHE A 5 -43.11 10.85 11.24
N LYS A 6 -41.88 10.62 10.74
CA LYS A 6 -40.66 11.12 11.39
C LYS A 6 -40.63 12.65 11.34
N GLN A 7 -40.30 13.26 12.47
CA GLN A 7 -40.29 14.72 12.61
C GLN A 7 -39.33 15.39 11.61
N GLU A 8 -38.23 14.72 11.27
CA GLU A 8 -37.24 15.23 10.30
C GLU A 8 -37.82 15.33 8.88
N ALA A 9 -38.67 14.38 8.47
CA ALA A 9 -39.34 14.41 7.17
C ALA A 9 -40.36 15.55 7.09
N ILE A 10 -41.12 15.75 8.17
CA ILE A 10 -42.06 16.88 8.30
C ILE A 10 -41.30 18.21 8.23
N ASN A 11 -40.18 18.33 8.95
CA ASN A 11 -39.34 19.51 8.96
C ASN A 11 -38.75 19.82 7.56
N GLY A 12 -38.35 18.79 6.81
CA GLY A 12 -37.86 18.92 5.43
C GLY A 12 -38.94 19.42 4.46
N ILE A 13 -40.16 18.86 4.55
CA ILE A 13 -41.31 19.32 3.76
C ILE A 13 -41.62 20.80 4.06
N LEU A 14 -41.68 21.18 5.34
CA LEU A 14 -41.97 22.55 5.74
C LEU A 14 -40.87 23.54 5.31
N PHE A 15 -39.61 23.12 5.35
CA PHE A 15 -38.51 23.95 4.85
C PHE A 15 -38.63 24.23 3.35
N THR A 16 -39.00 23.22 2.56
CA THR A 16 -39.24 23.36 1.11
C THR A 16 -40.42 24.28 0.82
N LEU A 17 -41.53 24.13 1.54
CA LEU A 17 -42.71 25.01 1.35
C LEU A 17 -42.41 26.46 1.74
N HIS A 18 -41.59 26.66 2.78
CA HIS A 18 -41.09 27.99 3.16
C HIS A 18 -40.18 28.61 2.09
N SER A 19 -39.24 27.85 1.53
CA SER A 19 -38.31 28.35 0.50
C SER A 19 -39.03 28.70 -0.81
N GLN A 20 -40.13 28.03 -1.09
CA GLN A 20 -41.08 28.35 -2.18
C GLN A 20 -41.96 29.58 -1.87
N LYS A 21 -41.76 30.25 -0.73
CA LYS A 21 -42.51 31.43 -0.26
C LYS A 21 -44.01 31.17 -0.05
N GLU A 22 -44.38 29.95 0.29
CA GLU A 22 -45.77 29.64 0.63
C GLU A 22 -46.14 30.18 2.01
N LEU A 23 -47.42 30.48 2.22
CA LEU A 23 -47.94 30.91 3.51
C LEU A 23 -48.03 29.72 4.47
N SER A 24 -47.80 29.93 5.77
CA SER A 24 -47.85 28.85 6.78
C SER A 24 -49.20 28.15 6.86
N SER A 25 -50.30 28.84 6.55
CA SER A 25 -51.64 28.24 6.43
C SER A 25 -51.75 27.27 5.27
N PHE A 26 -51.12 27.59 4.14
CA PHE A 26 -51.14 26.76 2.94
C PHE A 26 -50.19 25.57 3.09
N ALA A 27 -49.04 25.78 3.74
CA ALA A 27 -48.11 24.72 4.07
C ALA A 27 -48.70 23.70 5.06
N HIS A 28 -49.48 24.15 6.05
CA HIS A 28 -50.24 23.28 6.96
C HIS A 28 -51.27 22.43 6.21
N GLN A 29 -52.05 23.04 5.32
CA GLN A 29 -53.03 22.32 4.50
C GLN A 29 -52.37 21.27 3.60
N LYS A 30 -51.28 21.62 2.91
CA LYS A 30 -50.50 20.68 2.10
C LYS A 30 -49.89 19.55 2.92
N LEU A 31 -49.43 19.84 4.14
CA LEU A 31 -48.87 18.83 5.03
C LEU A 31 -49.94 17.79 5.41
N ILE A 32 -51.18 18.24 5.70
CA ILE A 32 -52.32 17.34 5.94
C ILE A 32 -52.64 16.51 4.69
N GLU A 33 -52.63 17.14 3.50
CA GLU A 33 -52.89 16.43 2.24
C GLU A 33 -51.83 15.36 1.92
N MET A 34 -50.57 15.64 2.22
CA MET A 34 -49.45 14.71 1.98
C MET A 34 -49.39 13.57 2.99
N THR A 35 -49.77 13.83 4.25
CA THR A 35 -49.66 12.85 5.35
C THR A 35 -50.97 12.11 5.62
N GLY A 36 -52.10 12.63 5.14
CA GLY A 36 -53.44 12.07 5.36
C GLY A 36 -54.01 12.34 6.76
N GLU A 37 -53.26 12.99 7.65
CA GLU A 37 -53.68 13.33 9.01
C GLU A 37 -52.98 14.61 9.51
N GLU A 38 -53.48 15.23 10.59
CA GLU A 38 -52.85 16.42 11.14
C GLU A 38 -51.63 16.05 12.00
N VAL A 39 -50.45 16.06 11.37
CA VAL A 39 -49.17 15.75 12.03
C VAL A 39 -48.55 16.93 12.76
N MET A 40 -48.97 18.17 12.44
CA MET A 40 -48.50 19.41 13.07
C MET A 40 -49.60 20.46 12.97
N SER A 41 -49.88 21.18 14.06
CA SER A 41 -50.86 22.27 14.04
C SER A 41 -50.38 23.48 13.24
N GLN A 42 -51.31 24.30 12.74
CA GLN A 42 -50.99 25.52 12.01
C GLN A 42 -50.10 26.50 12.82
N GLU A 43 -50.28 26.54 14.14
CA GLU A 43 -49.45 27.35 15.05
C GLU A 43 -48.01 26.85 15.08
N GLN A 44 -47.81 25.53 15.15
CA GLN A 44 -46.48 24.92 15.11
C GLN A 44 -45.80 25.11 13.74
N VAL A 45 -46.55 25.03 12.63
CA VAL A 45 -46.01 25.33 11.29
C VAL A 45 -45.57 26.79 11.20
N THR A 46 -46.37 27.72 11.75
CA THR A 46 -46.04 29.15 11.78
C THR A 46 -44.83 29.43 12.66
N GLU A 47 -44.70 28.76 13.79
CA GLU A 47 -43.51 28.85 14.65
C GLU A 47 -42.26 28.28 13.95
N PHE A 48 -42.41 27.18 13.22
CA PHE A 48 -41.34 26.58 12.44
C PHE A 48 -40.84 27.52 11.33
N PHE A 49 -41.74 28.20 10.62
CA PHE A 49 -41.37 29.21 9.61
C PHE A 49 -40.59 30.37 10.24
N LYS A 50 -41.02 30.84 11.42
CA LYS A 50 -40.26 31.84 12.18
C LYS A 50 -38.87 31.35 12.58
N LYS A 51 -38.68 30.05 12.88
CA LYS A 51 -37.35 29.47 13.15
C LYS A 51 -36.47 29.47 11.91
N ILE A 52 -37.04 29.24 10.72
CA ILE A 52 -36.31 29.35 9.45
C ILE A 52 -35.91 30.81 9.18
N ASP A 53 -36.85 31.75 9.33
CA ASP A 53 -36.60 33.19 9.12
C ASP A 53 -35.52 33.76 10.05
N LYS A 54 -35.47 33.26 11.28
CA LYS A 54 -34.45 33.61 12.28
C LYS A 54 -33.13 32.86 12.11
N LEU A 55 -33.03 31.99 11.10
CA LEU A 55 -31.88 31.11 10.88
C LEU A 55 -31.60 30.14 12.05
N GLU A 56 -32.57 29.91 12.92
CA GLU A 56 -32.53 28.95 14.04
C GLU A 56 -32.74 27.50 13.56
N PHE A 57 -33.32 27.34 12.37
CA PHE A 57 -33.40 26.07 11.65
C PHE A 57 -32.69 26.21 10.30
N GLN A 58 -31.58 25.49 10.14
CA GLN A 58 -30.83 25.41 8.90
C GLN A 58 -30.66 23.94 8.53
N ILE A 59 -30.79 23.60 7.24
CA ILE A 59 -30.50 22.24 6.74
C ILE A 59 -29.01 21.90 6.90
N LYS A 60 -28.15 22.92 6.96
CA LYS A 60 -26.75 22.74 7.32
C LYS A 60 -26.65 22.57 8.83
N GLU A 61 -26.31 21.38 9.29
CA GLU A 61 -25.59 21.28 10.55
C GLU A 61 -24.36 22.17 10.43
N ASP A 62 -24.09 22.98 11.45
CA ASP A 62 -22.74 23.48 11.68
C ASP A 62 -21.89 22.23 11.92
N VAL A 63 -21.39 21.62 10.83
CA VAL A 63 -20.33 20.63 10.91
C VAL A 63 -19.22 21.38 11.61
N GLN A 64 -19.04 21.04 12.89
CA GLN A 64 -18.02 21.61 13.75
C GLN A 64 -16.75 21.67 12.90
N LYS A 65 -16.31 22.85 12.46
CA LYS A 65 -15.31 22.99 11.40
C LYS A 65 -14.07 22.18 11.78
N VAL A 66 -13.99 20.95 11.27
CA VAL A 66 -12.91 20.05 11.61
C VAL A 66 -11.72 20.55 10.82
N THR A 67 -10.75 21.10 11.54
CA THR A 67 -9.50 21.52 10.94
C THR A 67 -8.80 20.27 10.38
N LEU A 68 -8.05 20.44 9.29
CA LEU A 68 -7.24 19.35 8.76
C LEU A 68 -6.30 18.77 9.82
N ALA A 69 -5.82 19.59 10.77
CA ALA A 69 -5.03 19.11 11.91
C ALA A 69 -5.81 18.15 12.82
N GLN A 70 -7.11 18.36 13.03
CA GLN A 70 -7.95 17.44 13.80
C GLN A 70 -8.15 16.11 13.05
N ILE A 71 -8.39 16.15 11.74
CA ILE A 71 -8.51 14.94 10.90
C ILE A 71 -7.21 14.13 10.96
N LEU A 72 -6.05 14.77 10.77
CA LEU A 72 -4.74 14.12 10.81
C LEU A 72 -4.38 13.55 12.20
N ASN A 73 -5.05 14.01 13.25
CA ASN A 73 -4.84 13.49 14.60
C ASN A 73 -5.74 12.30 14.94
N VAL A 74 -6.74 11.99 14.11
CA VAL A 74 -7.55 10.77 14.26
C VAL A 74 -6.59 9.56 14.29
N PRO A 75 -6.71 8.67 15.30
CA PRO A 75 -5.87 7.49 15.40
C PRO A 75 -5.87 6.69 14.10
N ASN A 76 -4.69 6.24 13.67
CA ASN A 76 -4.45 5.45 12.46
C ASN A 76 -4.87 6.10 11.12
N PHE A 77 -5.46 7.30 11.11
CA PHE A 77 -5.91 7.93 9.87
C PHE A 77 -4.74 8.19 8.91
N VAL A 78 -3.70 8.86 9.40
CA VAL A 78 -2.50 9.20 8.61
C VAL A 78 -1.74 7.96 8.14
N GLU A 79 -1.83 6.87 8.89
CA GLU A 79 -1.16 5.60 8.60
C GLU A 79 -1.89 4.82 7.53
N ASN A 80 -3.22 4.81 7.57
CA ASN A 80 -4.06 4.01 6.70
C ASN A 80 -4.45 4.73 5.39
N TYR A 81 -4.58 6.05 5.41
CA TYR A 81 -5.20 6.79 4.30
C TYR A 81 -4.25 7.77 3.59
N LEU A 82 -3.07 8.09 4.16
CA LEU A 82 -2.16 9.03 3.52
C LEU A 82 -0.95 8.35 2.89
N ASP A 83 -0.94 8.35 1.56
CA ASP A 83 0.21 8.00 0.75
C ASP A 83 1.37 9.01 0.89
N ILE A 84 2.54 8.70 0.30
CA ILE A 84 3.70 9.61 0.37
C ILE A 84 3.41 10.93 -0.30
N ARG A 85 2.71 10.90 -1.43
CA ARG A 85 2.41 12.08 -2.22
C ARG A 85 1.61 13.07 -1.37
N THR A 86 0.54 12.60 -0.75
CA THR A 86 -0.34 13.41 0.08
C THR A 86 0.41 13.88 1.31
N ARG A 87 1.20 13.03 1.98
CA ARG A 87 2.03 13.48 3.11
C ARG A 87 3.05 14.53 2.70
N LEU A 88 3.73 14.40 1.56
CA LEU A 88 4.70 15.38 1.07
C LEU A 88 4.02 16.71 0.71
N ARG A 89 2.84 16.66 0.07
CA ARG A 89 2.04 17.85 -0.23
C ARG A 89 1.58 18.55 1.05
N LEU A 90 1.04 17.79 2.00
CA LEU A 90 0.59 18.30 3.29
C LEU A 90 1.73 18.87 4.13
N ARG A 91 2.92 18.24 4.14
CA ARG A 91 4.12 18.78 4.82
C ARG A 91 4.56 20.14 4.28
N LYS A 92 4.22 20.48 3.03
CA LYS A 92 4.52 21.79 2.42
C LYS A 92 3.51 22.89 2.83
N THR A 93 2.40 22.55 3.46
CA THR A 93 1.34 23.52 3.81
C THR A 93 1.72 24.40 5.01
N CYS A 94 1.75 23.83 6.23
CA CYS A 94 2.08 24.58 7.45
C CYS A 94 2.93 23.76 8.42
N LYS A 95 3.53 24.47 9.41
CA LYS A 95 4.40 23.86 10.43
C LYS A 95 3.66 22.80 11.26
N THR A 96 2.43 23.09 11.69
CA THR A 96 1.62 22.17 12.50
C THR A 96 1.32 20.86 11.79
N ILE A 97 0.84 20.91 10.53
CA ILE A 97 0.58 19.70 9.74
C ILE A 97 1.88 18.91 9.53
N ARG A 98 2.98 19.60 9.26
CA ARG A 98 4.29 18.95 9.10
C ARG A 98 4.73 18.23 10.36
N GLU A 99 4.54 18.82 11.54
CA GLU A 99 4.86 18.22 12.84
C GLU A 99 3.99 16.98 13.09
N ILE A 100 2.67 17.07 12.91
CA ILE A 100 1.75 15.94 13.04
C ILE A 100 2.20 14.78 12.13
N LEU A 101 2.46 15.05 10.85
CA LEU A 101 2.84 14.02 9.89
C LEU A 101 4.21 13.38 10.18
N ASN A 102 5.14 14.13 10.78
CA ASN A 102 6.45 13.64 11.21
C ASN A 102 6.35 12.73 12.44
N GLU A 103 5.37 12.97 13.32
CA GLU A 103 5.13 12.15 14.51
C GLU A 103 4.34 10.88 14.22
N LYS A 104 3.65 10.77 13.09
CA LYS A 104 2.92 9.56 12.73
C LYS A 104 3.84 8.58 11.98
N PRO A 105 3.79 7.28 12.28
CA PRO A 105 4.52 6.29 11.50
C PRO A 105 4.12 6.34 10.03
N LEU A 106 5.07 5.98 9.18
CA LEU A 106 4.89 5.84 7.75
C LEU A 106 5.48 4.49 7.38
N TYR A 107 4.62 3.54 7.06
CA TYR A 107 5.05 2.28 6.46
C TYR A 107 5.03 2.44 4.95
N LYS A 108 6.01 1.82 4.29
CA LYS A 108 6.13 1.76 2.85
C LYS A 108 6.45 0.36 2.43
N ASP A 109 5.77 -0.09 1.39
CA ASP A 109 6.05 -1.35 0.73
C ASP A 109 7.40 -1.19 0.02
N CYS A 110 7.47 -0.56 -1.15
CA CYS A 110 8.77 -0.30 -1.80
C CYS A 110 9.11 1.17 -1.98
N VAL A 111 10.40 1.49 -1.84
CA VAL A 111 11.04 2.70 -2.36
C VAL A 111 12.05 2.26 -3.40
N ASN A 112 11.99 2.84 -4.60
CA ASN A 112 12.87 2.48 -5.70
C ASN A 112 13.67 3.71 -6.13
N TYR A 113 14.99 3.56 -6.23
CA TYR A 113 15.90 4.57 -6.75
C TYR A 113 16.67 4.01 -7.94
N LYS A 114 16.34 4.49 -9.14
CA LYS A 114 16.97 4.05 -10.38
C LYS A 114 17.76 5.20 -10.98
N TYR A 115 18.99 4.96 -11.40
CA TYR A 115 19.78 6.00 -12.06
C TYR A 115 20.68 5.46 -13.15
N ASN A 116 20.88 6.28 -14.17
CA ASN A 116 21.91 6.13 -15.18
C ASN A 116 22.55 7.51 -15.44
N ASP A 117 23.35 7.61 -16.50
CA ASP A 117 24.10 8.82 -16.82
C ASP A 117 23.20 10.00 -17.26
N LEU A 118 21.95 9.75 -17.63
CA LEU A 118 21.02 10.75 -18.18
C LEU A 118 19.74 10.91 -17.38
N VAL A 119 19.33 9.90 -16.63
CA VAL A 119 18.03 9.83 -15.97
C VAL A 119 18.19 9.30 -14.56
N ILE A 120 17.50 9.93 -13.62
CA ILE A 120 17.37 9.51 -12.23
C ILE A 120 15.89 9.41 -11.93
N GLU A 121 15.46 8.36 -11.24
CA GLU A 121 14.07 8.10 -10.90
C GLU A 121 13.95 7.72 -9.43
N ILE A 122 12.98 8.33 -8.76
CA ILE A 122 12.55 7.97 -7.41
C ILE A 122 11.09 7.57 -7.49
N SER A 123 10.75 6.36 -7.07
CA SER A 123 9.37 5.87 -7.09
C SER A 123 9.02 5.03 -5.88
N THR A 124 7.72 4.83 -5.65
CA THR A 124 7.17 3.94 -4.62
C THR A 124 5.92 3.27 -5.15
N ASP A 125 5.54 2.12 -4.60
CA ASP A 125 4.40 1.32 -5.09
C ASP A 125 3.04 2.04 -5.00
N GLY A 126 2.92 3.04 -4.12
CA GLY A 126 1.73 3.90 -4.04
C GLY A 126 1.62 4.95 -5.15
N GLY A 127 2.06 4.64 -6.37
CA GLY A 127 1.96 5.51 -7.56
C GLY A 127 2.82 6.78 -7.54
N PHE A 128 3.59 7.04 -6.50
CA PHE A 128 4.50 8.19 -6.48
C PHE A 128 5.71 7.93 -7.38
N LYS A 129 5.98 8.86 -8.31
CA LYS A 129 7.12 8.82 -9.22
C LYS A 129 7.65 10.22 -9.53
N ILE A 130 8.96 10.39 -9.41
CA ILE A 130 9.69 11.58 -9.87
C ILE A 130 10.83 11.13 -10.76
N SER A 131 10.95 11.70 -11.95
CA SER A 131 12.08 11.46 -12.83
C SER A 131 12.81 12.76 -13.15
N TYR A 132 14.13 12.73 -13.10
CA TYR A 132 15.04 13.81 -13.41
C TYR A 132 15.84 13.43 -14.64
N GLN A 133 15.65 14.15 -15.74
CA GLN A 133 16.42 13.99 -16.96
C GLN A 133 17.46 15.11 -17.04
N LEU A 134 18.74 14.73 -17.11
CA LEU A 134 19.85 15.66 -17.29
C LEU A 134 19.79 16.22 -18.71
N ILE A 135 19.81 17.55 -18.82
CA ILE A 135 19.86 18.27 -20.10
C ILE A 135 21.04 19.26 -20.09
N LYS A 136 21.41 19.78 -21.26
CA LYS A 136 22.63 20.59 -21.43
C LYS A 136 22.74 21.77 -20.46
N GLU A 137 21.63 22.40 -20.11
CA GLU A 137 21.58 23.62 -19.29
C GLU A 137 20.94 23.40 -17.90
N GLY A 138 20.67 22.17 -17.50
CA GLY A 138 19.86 21.96 -16.31
C GLY A 138 19.29 20.56 -16.11
N LEU A 139 18.13 20.54 -15.47
CA LEU A 139 17.37 19.36 -15.13
C LEU A 139 15.94 19.51 -15.66
N ARG A 140 15.49 18.55 -16.45
CA ARG A 140 14.07 18.38 -16.73
C ARG A 140 13.50 17.45 -15.66
N VAL A 141 12.66 18.00 -14.80
CA VAL A 141 11.98 17.27 -13.73
C VAL A 141 10.57 16.95 -14.17
N ARG A 142 10.24 15.66 -14.23
CA ARG A 142 8.87 15.20 -14.46
C ARG A 142 8.33 14.62 -13.17
N TYR A 143 7.19 15.15 -12.78
CA TYR A 143 6.41 14.73 -11.63
C TYR A 143 5.02 14.39 -12.16
N TRP A 144 4.70 13.09 -12.31
CA TRP A 144 3.47 12.67 -12.99
C TRP A 144 3.34 13.34 -14.37
N ASN A 145 2.22 14.01 -14.66
CA ASN A 145 1.92 14.69 -15.92
C ASN A 145 2.50 16.12 -15.98
N LYS A 146 3.19 16.57 -14.92
CA LYS A 146 3.79 17.90 -14.86
C LYS A 146 5.28 17.80 -15.16
N GLU A 147 5.69 18.55 -16.17
CA GLU A 147 7.10 18.71 -16.51
C GLU A 147 7.56 20.13 -16.16
N LYS A 148 8.75 20.23 -15.58
CA LYS A 148 9.41 21.51 -15.29
C LYS A 148 10.87 21.43 -15.69
N VAL A 149 11.33 22.42 -16.43
CA VAL A 149 12.76 22.60 -16.71
C VAL A 149 13.35 23.56 -15.67
N ILE A 150 14.48 23.17 -15.09
CA ILE A 150 15.21 23.94 -14.08
C ILE A 150 16.63 24.13 -14.60
N ASN A 151 17.01 25.38 -14.85
CA ASN A 151 18.40 25.70 -15.15
C ASN A 151 19.22 25.59 -13.87
N ALA A 152 20.24 24.74 -13.88
CA ALA A 152 21.02 24.41 -12.69
C ALA A 152 22.42 23.92 -13.07
N THR A 153 23.40 24.22 -12.22
CA THR A 153 24.73 23.62 -12.25
C THR A 153 24.69 22.19 -11.69
N ILE A 154 25.73 21.39 -11.93
CA ILE A 154 25.82 20.00 -11.42
C ILE A 154 25.61 19.93 -9.90
N GLY A 155 26.20 20.87 -9.14
CA GLY A 155 26.03 20.94 -7.68
C GLY A 155 24.58 21.17 -7.29
N GLU A 156 23.92 22.14 -7.92
CA GLU A 156 22.51 22.45 -7.68
C GLU A 156 21.58 21.29 -8.08
N MET A 157 21.90 20.57 -9.16
CA MET A 157 21.14 19.37 -9.56
C MET A 157 21.19 18.30 -8.47
N VAL A 158 22.39 18.02 -7.94
CA VAL A 158 22.58 17.08 -6.83
C VAL A 158 21.79 17.53 -5.60
N GLU A 159 21.82 18.80 -5.25
CA GLU A 159 21.06 19.34 -4.11
C GLU A 159 19.54 19.23 -4.29
N ILE A 160 19.02 19.42 -5.52
CA ILE A 160 17.60 19.25 -5.82
C ILE A 160 17.17 17.80 -5.56
N ILE A 161 17.90 16.83 -6.13
CA ILE A 161 17.59 15.40 -5.99
C ILE A 161 17.77 14.96 -4.54
N GLN A 162 18.84 15.40 -3.89
CA GLN A 162 19.09 15.15 -2.47
C GLN A 162 17.95 15.69 -1.60
N ARG A 163 17.45 16.89 -1.87
CA ARG A 163 16.34 17.48 -1.10
C ARG A 163 15.07 16.63 -1.21
N ASP A 164 14.77 16.11 -2.39
CA ASP A 164 13.62 15.25 -2.61
C ASP A 164 13.81 13.87 -1.95
N LEU A 165 14.99 13.25 -2.06
CA LEU A 165 15.36 12.04 -1.31
C LEU A 165 15.23 12.24 0.21
N MET A 166 15.78 13.33 0.74
CA MET A 166 15.68 13.67 2.16
C MET A 166 14.23 13.91 2.59
N SER A 167 13.38 14.45 1.71
CA SER A 167 11.96 14.63 2.02
C SER A 167 11.25 13.30 2.29
N ILE A 168 11.71 12.22 1.65
CA ILE A 168 11.21 10.86 1.83
C ILE A 168 11.91 10.21 3.04
N LEU A 169 13.24 10.14 3.03
CA LEU A 169 14.04 9.30 3.93
C LEU A 169 14.32 9.90 5.33
N CYS A 170 14.13 11.21 5.54
CA CYS A 170 14.53 11.89 6.79
C CYS A 170 13.62 11.59 8.00
N SER A 171 12.45 10.98 7.80
CA SER A 171 11.52 10.69 8.91
C SER A 171 12.02 9.53 9.79
N GLN A 172 12.15 9.77 11.10
CA GLN A 172 12.58 8.76 12.08
C GLN A 172 11.58 7.61 12.25
N LYS A 173 10.31 7.86 11.95
CA LYS A 173 9.23 6.86 12.04
C LYS A 173 8.91 6.20 10.70
N LEU A 174 9.67 6.52 9.65
CA LEU A 174 9.60 5.81 8.38
C LEU A 174 10.10 4.37 8.57
N LYS A 175 9.30 3.42 8.11
CA LYS A 175 9.66 2.02 7.92
C LYS A 175 9.47 1.71 6.44
N ILE A 176 10.49 1.14 5.83
CA ILE A 176 10.50 0.73 4.43
C ILE A 176 10.59 -0.79 4.43
N ASP A 177 9.66 -1.46 3.76
CA ASP A 177 9.75 -2.89 3.57
C ASP A 177 10.90 -3.19 2.63
N THR A 178 10.87 -2.66 1.41
CA THR A 178 11.92 -2.87 0.42
C THR A 178 12.51 -1.55 -0.09
N PHE A 179 13.83 -1.42 -0.03
CA PHE A 179 14.55 -0.31 -0.68
C PHE A 179 15.37 -0.86 -1.84
N GLU A 180 14.96 -0.53 -3.06
CA GLU A 180 15.66 -0.92 -4.29
C GLU A 180 16.55 0.23 -4.79
N ILE A 181 17.81 -0.09 -5.09
CA ILE A 181 18.76 0.82 -5.75
C ILE A 181 19.29 0.13 -7.00
N LYS A 182 19.01 0.70 -8.18
CA LYS A 182 19.51 0.23 -9.48
C LYS A 182 20.34 1.33 -10.15
N GLY A 183 21.57 1.00 -10.54
CA GLY A 183 22.48 1.91 -11.21
C GLY A 183 23.09 1.30 -12.48
N ASP A 184 22.73 1.86 -13.63
CA ASP A 184 23.21 1.44 -14.95
C ASP A 184 24.03 2.57 -15.57
N SER A 185 25.31 2.69 -15.19
CA SER A 185 26.19 3.72 -15.78
C SER A 185 27.15 3.10 -16.79
N TYR A 186 26.72 3.04 -18.05
CA TYR A 186 27.52 2.48 -19.14
C TYR A 186 28.68 3.36 -19.56
N THR A 187 28.64 4.67 -19.26
CA THR A 187 29.72 5.59 -19.65
C THR A 187 30.67 5.86 -18.50
N SER A 188 31.93 6.11 -18.82
CA SER A 188 32.92 6.71 -17.91
C SER A 188 32.59 8.19 -17.62
N GLY A 189 31.31 8.54 -17.54
CA GLY A 189 30.81 9.89 -17.42
C GLY A 189 31.41 10.59 -16.21
N LYS A 190 31.84 11.85 -16.41
CA LYS A 190 32.68 12.59 -15.46
C LYS A 190 31.99 12.89 -14.11
N HIS A 191 30.66 12.75 -14.00
CA HIS A 191 29.92 13.06 -12.77
C HIS A 191 28.67 12.17 -12.62
N PRO A 192 28.70 11.11 -11.78
CA PRO A 192 27.53 10.27 -11.56
C PRO A 192 26.56 10.99 -10.61
N ILE A 193 25.77 11.94 -11.13
CA ILE A 193 24.85 12.79 -10.34
C ILE A 193 23.93 11.95 -9.44
N GLY A 194 23.39 10.84 -9.97
CA GLY A 194 22.54 9.92 -9.22
C GLY A 194 23.24 9.29 -8.01
N GLU A 195 24.49 8.86 -8.20
CA GLU A 195 25.31 8.28 -7.12
C GLU A 195 25.70 9.36 -6.09
N LEU A 196 26.11 10.55 -6.55
CA LEU A 196 26.45 11.68 -5.68
C LEU A 196 25.27 12.08 -4.81
N ALA A 197 24.06 12.16 -5.38
CA ALA A 197 22.85 12.48 -4.64
C ALA A 197 22.58 11.46 -3.52
N LEU A 198 22.72 10.15 -3.79
CA LEU A 198 22.60 9.11 -2.76
C LEU A 198 23.67 9.26 -1.67
N ARG A 199 24.94 9.41 -2.05
CA ARG A 199 26.05 9.59 -1.09
C ARG A 199 25.81 10.77 -0.16
N PHE A 200 25.46 11.93 -0.71
CA PHE A 200 25.20 13.12 0.10
C PHE A 200 23.96 12.96 0.97
N THR A 201 22.91 12.34 0.46
CA THR A 201 21.71 11.98 1.25
C THR A 201 22.12 11.13 2.45
N PHE A 202 22.79 10.00 2.24
CA PHE A 202 23.17 9.08 3.31
C PHE A 202 24.13 9.71 4.32
N ASN A 203 25.01 10.62 3.88
CA ASN A 203 25.89 11.34 4.78
C ASN A 203 25.14 12.33 5.70
N GLN A 204 24.02 12.88 5.24
CA GLN A 204 23.23 13.88 5.97
C GLN A 204 21.99 13.32 6.68
N LEU A 205 21.71 12.01 6.55
CA LEU A 205 20.59 11.39 7.27
C LEU A 205 20.79 11.54 8.79
N PRO A 206 19.80 12.13 9.50
CA PRO A 206 19.92 12.35 10.94
C PRO A 206 19.73 11.05 11.76
N ASN A 207 19.06 10.05 11.19
CA ASN A 207 18.69 8.81 11.87
C ASN A 207 19.09 7.60 11.03
N LYS A 208 19.22 6.43 11.68
CA LYS A 208 19.30 5.16 10.96
C LYS A 208 17.95 4.85 10.28
N LEU A 209 18.02 4.33 9.07
CA LEU A 209 16.87 3.90 8.28
C LEU A 209 16.36 2.54 8.76
N LYS A 210 15.04 2.39 8.87
CA LYS A 210 14.38 1.13 9.20
C LYS A 210 13.92 0.45 7.91
N ILE A 211 14.82 -0.32 7.31
CA ILE A 211 14.61 -1.04 6.05
C ILE A 211 14.58 -2.54 6.32
N CYS A 212 13.58 -3.27 5.81
CA CYS A 212 13.50 -4.72 5.98
C CYS A 212 14.29 -5.49 4.91
N ASN A 213 14.18 -5.08 3.66
CA ASN A 213 14.80 -5.70 2.49
C ASN A 213 15.57 -4.63 1.72
N LEU A 214 16.84 -4.89 1.42
CA LEU A 214 17.66 -4.03 0.57
C LEU A 214 17.95 -4.76 -0.74
N GLU A 215 17.56 -4.17 -1.86
CA GLU A 215 17.93 -4.66 -3.18
C GLU A 215 18.92 -3.70 -3.83
N TYR A 216 20.09 -4.21 -4.20
CA TYR A 216 21.20 -3.39 -4.67
C TYR A 216 21.75 -3.95 -5.97
N SER A 217 21.63 -3.18 -7.05
CA SER A 217 22.09 -3.55 -8.38
C SER A 217 22.91 -2.43 -9.01
N ILE A 218 24.22 -2.43 -8.75
CA ILE A 218 25.14 -1.43 -9.30
C ILE A 218 26.39 -2.12 -9.85
N GLU A 219 26.73 -1.81 -11.09
CA GLU A 219 27.85 -2.45 -11.81
C GLU A 219 29.24 -1.90 -11.41
N LYS A 220 29.33 -0.70 -10.85
CA LYS A 220 30.63 -0.04 -10.57
C LYS A 220 31.02 -0.06 -9.09
N LYS A 221 32.33 -0.02 -8.84
CA LYS A 221 32.88 0.18 -7.49
C LYS A 221 32.61 1.59 -7.01
N ASP A 222 31.71 1.73 -6.05
CA ASP A 222 31.38 3.01 -5.44
C ASP A 222 31.54 2.99 -3.90
N GLY A 223 31.54 1.83 -3.24
CA GLY A 223 31.51 1.78 -1.77
C GLY A 223 30.23 2.39 -1.18
N LEU A 224 29.23 2.67 -2.02
CA LEU A 224 27.94 3.22 -1.63
C LEU A 224 27.15 2.18 -0.82
N LEU A 225 27.23 0.90 -1.18
CA LEU A 225 26.63 -0.19 -0.42
C LEU A 225 27.05 -0.18 1.06
N ILE A 226 28.35 -0.10 1.34
CA ILE A 226 28.87 -0.07 2.72
C ILE A 226 28.41 1.21 3.44
N ALA A 227 28.41 2.36 2.75
CA ALA A 227 27.91 3.61 3.32
C ALA A 227 26.41 3.52 3.67
N LEU A 228 25.61 2.90 2.81
CA LEU A 228 24.19 2.68 3.02
C LEU A 228 23.94 1.71 4.18
N LEU A 229 24.59 0.55 4.21
CA LEU A 229 24.43 -0.43 5.28
C LEU A 229 24.72 0.17 6.66
N LYS A 230 25.76 1.02 6.78
CA LYS A 230 26.06 1.74 8.03
C LYS A 230 24.93 2.68 8.49
N ARG A 231 24.09 3.14 7.57
CA ARG A 231 22.92 3.99 7.82
C ARG A 231 21.64 3.20 8.05
N ILE A 232 21.65 1.88 7.91
CA ILE A 232 20.49 1.03 8.20
C ILE A 232 20.53 0.58 9.65
N ASP A 233 19.36 0.54 10.29
CA ASP A 233 19.15 -0.05 11.60
C ASP A 233 19.36 -1.58 11.53
N PRO A 234 20.36 -2.15 12.23
CA PRO A 234 20.67 -3.57 12.15
C PRO A 234 19.54 -4.48 12.63
N GLU A 235 18.63 -4.02 13.49
CA GLU A 235 17.50 -4.84 13.95
C GLU A 235 16.40 -4.99 12.89
N HIS A 236 16.39 -4.10 11.89
CA HIS A 236 15.32 -4.05 10.89
C HIS A 236 15.70 -4.78 9.60
N LEU A 237 16.98 -4.78 9.21
CA LEU A 237 17.43 -5.40 7.96
C LEU A 237 17.42 -6.93 8.08
N LYS A 238 16.55 -7.57 7.31
CA LYS A 238 16.37 -9.03 7.28
C LYS A 238 16.94 -9.66 6.01
N CYS A 239 16.75 -9.00 4.87
CA CYS A 239 17.09 -9.53 3.56
C CYS A 239 17.99 -8.57 2.78
N LEU A 240 18.96 -9.14 2.08
CA LEU A 240 19.82 -8.40 1.15
C LEU A 240 19.85 -9.12 -0.19
N THR A 241 19.54 -8.40 -1.26
CA THR A 241 19.65 -8.87 -2.65
C THR A 241 20.74 -8.07 -3.34
N LEU A 242 21.76 -8.75 -3.88
CA LEU A 242 22.86 -8.16 -4.62
C LEU A 242 22.81 -8.65 -6.07
N THR A 243 22.60 -7.74 -7.02
CA THR A 243 22.59 -8.06 -8.46
C THR A 243 23.72 -7.32 -9.16
N ASN A 244 24.39 -7.96 -10.12
CA ASN A 244 25.49 -7.36 -10.91
C ASN A 244 26.61 -6.75 -10.04
N SER A 245 26.71 -7.15 -8.77
CA SER A 245 27.69 -6.66 -7.82
C SER A 245 28.98 -7.44 -8.06
N PHE A 246 29.90 -6.87 -8.84
CA PHE A 246 31.20 -7.50 -9.09
C PHE A 246 31.96 -7.70 -7.77
N SER A 247 32.53 -8.88 -7.55
CA SER A 247 33.31 -9.19 -6.34
C SER A 247 34.48 -8.24 -6.11
N ASP A 248 35.06 -7.67 -7.17
CA ASP A 248 36.11 -6.64 -7.11
C ASP A 248 35.66 -5.33 -6.43
N ASN A 249 34.35 -5.14 -6.26
CA ASN A 249 33.72 -3.91 -5.78
C ASN A 249 33.47 -3.89 -4.27
N ILE A 250 33.47 -5.03 -3.58
CA ILE A 250 33.11 -5.14 -2.16
C ILE A 250 34.26 -5.76 -1.37
N SER A 251 34.77 -5.03 -0.38
CA SER A 251 35.64 -5.63 0.64
C SER A 251 34.76 -6.46 1.59
N PHE A 252 34.70 -7.78 1.39
CA PHE A 252 33.96 -8.68 2.29
C PHE A 252 34.41 -8.57 3.74
N LYS A 253 35.67 -8.22 3.96
CA LYS A 253 36.21 -7.93 5.29
C LYS A 253 35.51 -6.73 5.94
N ASP A 254 35.23 -5.67 5.18
CA ASP A 254 34.51 -4.49 5.70
C ASP A 254 33.03 -4.80 5.92
N LEU A 255 32.44 -5.62 5.05
CA LEU A 255 31.05 -6.06 5.14
C LEU A 255 30.82 -6.96 6.36
N TYR A 256 31.68 -7.95 6.57
CA TYR A 256 31.59 -8.97 7.62
C TYR A 256 31.56 -8.38 9.04
N ASN A 257 32.20 -7.22 9.22
CA ASN A 257 32.25 -6.55 10.51
C ASN A 257 30.99 -5.75 10.85
N LEU A 258 30.08 -5.51 9.89
CA LEU A 258 28.85 -4.77 10.11
C LEU A 258 27.82 -5.60 10.89
N GLU A 259 27.20 -5.00 11.89
CA GLU A 259 26.09 -5.62 12.62
C GLU A 259 24.92 -5.94 11.69
N GLN A 260 24.66 -5.06 10.72
CA GLN A 260 23.64 -5.23 9.70
C GLN A 260 23.87 -6.49 8.88
N TRP A 261 25.12 -6.85 8.59
CA TRP A 261 25.46 -8.07 7.86
C TRP A 261 25.28 -9.32 8.73
N LYS A 262 25.75 -9.26 9.98
CA LYS A 262 25.68 -10.39 10.93
C LYS A 262 24.24 -10.75 11.30
N GLY A 263 23.33 -9.76 11.31
CA GLY A 263 21.91 -9.94 11.60
C GLY A 263 21.04 -10.41 10.43
N LEU A 264 21.60 -10.53 9.22
CA LEU A 264 20.85 -10.95 8.03
C LEU A 264 20.28 -12.36 8.20
N LYS A 265 19.02 -12.53 7.77
CA LYS A 265 18.36 -13.83 7.69
C LYS A 265 18.40 -14.41 6.29
N SER A 266 18.34 -13.57 5.28
CA SER A 266 18.29 -13.98 3.88
C SER A 266 19.28 -13.18 3.03
N LEU A 267 19.97 -13.87 2.12
CA LEU A 267 20.86 -13.28 1.16
C LEU A 267 20.61 -13.87 -0.23
N LYS A 268 20.30 -13.01 -1.20
CA LYS A 268 20.21 -13.36 -2.62
C LYS A 268 21.33 -12.65 -3.38
N VAL A 269 22.01 -13.37 -4.25
CA VAL A 269 23.14 -12.85 -5.00
C VAL A 269 23.04 -13.33 -6.43
N TYR A 270 22.96 -12.40 -7.38
CA TYR A 270 22.78 -12.68 -8.80
C TYR A 270 23.92 -12.12 -9.65
N ASN A 271 24.24 -12.85 -10.72
CA ASN A 271 25.32 -12.52 -11.65
C ASN A 271 26.69 -12.33 -10.96
N TRP A 272 26.92 -13.09 -9.90
CA TRP A 272 28.17 -12.98 -9.15
C TRP A 272 29.35 -13.51 -9.96
N LYS A 273 30.44 -12.73 -9.94
CA LYS A 273 31.75 -13.20 -10.38
C LYS A 273 32.54 -13.66 -9.16
N LEU A 274 32.64 -14.96 -8.95
CA LEU A 274 33.48 -15.57 -7.93
C LEU A 274 34.96 -15.37 -8.28
N THR A 275 35.61 -14.42 -7.61
CA THR A 275 37.06 -14.22 -7.70
C THR A 275 37.81 -15.23 -6.83
N GLU A 276 37.30 -15.52 -5.64
CA GLU A 276 37.85 -16.54 -4.73
C GLU A 276 36.72 -17.42 -4.18
N LEU A 277 36.91 -18.74 -4.24
CA LEU A 277 35.92 -19.71 -3.73
C LEU A 277 35.80 -19.67 -2.18
N ASP A 278 36.83 -19.16 -1.50
CA ASP A 278 36.81 -18.91 -0.05
C ASP A 278 35.73 -17.89 0.37
N ASP A 279 35.29 -17.03 -0.56
CA ASP A 279 34.26 -16.03 -0.29
C ASP A 279 32.90 -16.65 0.06
N LEU A 280 32.64 -17.89 -0.36
CA LEU A 280 31.38 -18.59 -0.08
C LEU A 280 31.12 -18.74 1.43
N ARG A 281 32.19 -18.78 2.24
CA ARG A 281 32.10 -18.89 3.70
C ARG A 281 31.43 -17.66 4.32
N PHE A 282 31.54 -16.49 3.69
CA PHE A 282 30.91 -15.26 4.19
C PHE A 282 29.39 -15.27 4.16
N PHE A 283 28.77 -16.22 3.45
CA PHE A 283 27.32 -16.35 3.33
C PHE A 283 26.75 -17.47 4.20
N THR A 284 27.59 -18.17 4.97
CA THR A 284 27.16 -19.38 5.70
C THR A 284 26.41 -19.09 7.00
N HIS A 285 26.47 -17.84 7.50
CA HIS A 285 25.82 -17.43 8.75
C HIS A 285 24.32 -17.17 8.61
N VAL A 286 23.81 -16.93 7.39
CA VAL A 286 22.38 -16.62 7.18
C VAL A 286 21.50 -17.87 7.20
N GLU A 287 20.20 -17.70 7.45
CA GLU A 287 19.23 -18.80 7.43
C GLU A 287 18.95 -19.28 5.99
N ASN A 288 18.88 -18.34 5.04
CA ASN A 288 18.62 -18.59 3.63
C ASN A 288 19.67 -17.90 2.75
N ALA A 289 20.32 -18.66 1.87
CA ALA A 289 21.22 -18.10 0.86
C ALA A 289 20.87 -18.64 -0.54
N HIS A 290 20.83 -17.76 -1.54
CA HIS A 290 20.75 -18.12 -2.96
C HIS A 290 21.81 -17.35 -3.74
N LEU A 291 22.74 -18.07 -4.34
CA LEU A 291 23.88 -17.53 -5.08
C LEU A 291 23.81 -18.01 -6.53
N GLU A 292 23.61 -17.12 -7.49
CA GLU A 292 23.73 -17.39 -8.92
C GLU A 292 25.11 -16.94 -9.43
N ILE A 293 25.88 -17.90 -9.96
CA ILE A 293 27.28 -17.74 -10.33
C ILE A 293 27.49 -17.97 -11.84
N GLY A 294 28.31 -17.14 -12.49
CA GLY A 294 28.73 -17.30 -13.89
C GLY A 294 29.81 -18.40 -14.10
N ILE A 295 29.77 -19.10 -15.25
CA ILE A 295 30.54 -20.35 -15.53
C ILE A 295 32.06 -20.22 -15.49
N TYR A 296 32.63 -19.05 -15.81
CA TYR A 296 34.07 -18.91 -16.05
C TYR A 296 34.95 -19.25 -14.83
N GLN A 297 34.34 -19.53 -13.67
CA GLN A 297 34.98 -19.67 -12.37
C GLN A 297 35.00 -21.10 -11.83
N TRP A 298 34.41 -22.07 -12.54
CA TRP A 298 34.44 -23.48 -12.15
C TRP A 298 35.69 -24.22 -12.69
N TYR A 299 36.67 -23.48 -13.21
CA TYR A 299 37.96 -23.96 -13.70
C TYR A 299 39.12 -23.81 -12.67
N PHE A 300 38.82 -23.30 -11.46
CA PHE A 300 39.79 -23.05 -10.39
C PHE A 300 39.87 -24.24 -9.38
N PRO A 301 40.98 -24.38 -8.60
CA PRO A 301 41.45 -25.63 -7.95
C PRO A 301 40.46 -26.23 -6.93
N PRO A 302 40.64 -27.51 -6.53
CA PRO A 302 39.58 -28.51 -6.60
C PRO A 302 38.33 -28.07 -5.82
N LEU A 303 37.28 -27.74 -6.56
CA LEU A 303 35.90 -27.49 -6.12
C LEU A 303 35.43 -28.42 -4.99
N GLN A 304 35.95 -29.64 -4.99
CA GLN A 304 35.76 -30.67 -3.98
C GLN A 304 36.14 -30.19 -2.55
N ASN A 305 37.33 -29.59 -2.38
CA ASN A 305 37.80 -29.13 -1.06
C ASN A 305 36.92 -27.99 -0.55
N ILE A 306 36.58 -27.05 -1.43
CA ILE A 306 35.71 -25.92 -1.10
C ILE A 306 34.32 -26.40 -0.68
N LEU A 307 33.74 -27.37 -1.39
CA LEU A 307 32.44 -27.92 -1.02
C LEU A 307 32.48 -28.68 0.30
N MET A 308 33.59 -29.35 0.61
CA MET A 308 33.78 -30.00 1.90
C MET A 308 33.89 -28.98 3.04
N GLU A 309 34.66 -27.92 2.85
CA GLU A 309 34.78 -26.82 3.83
C GLU A 309 33.46 -26.05 3.98
N LEU A 310 32.75 -25.80 2.88
CA LEU A 310 31.43 -25.20 2.89
C LEU A 310 30.45 -26.08 3.67
N LYS A 311 30.45 -27.39 3.42
CA LYS A 311 29.66 -28.36 4.18
C LYS A 311 29.98 -28.27 5.67
N ASP A 312 31.25 -28.26 6.06
CA ASP A 312 31.66 -28.14 7.47
C ASP A 312 31.16 -26.82 8.09
N LYS A 313 31.26 -25.70 7.35
CA LYS A 313 30.75 -24.40 7.80
C LYS A 313 29.23 -24.35 7.93
N LEU A 314 28.49 -24.96 7.01
CA LEU A 314 27.02 -25.03 7.08
C LEU A 314 26.54 -25.89 8.27
N LEU A 315 27.34 -26.88 8.70
CA LEU A 315 27.06 -27.66 9.91
C LEU A 315 27.24 -26.84 11.20
N GLU A 316 27.99 -25.74 11.18
CA GLU A 316 28.13 -24.81 12.31
C GLU A 316 26.88 -23.93 12.49
N ASN A 317 25.98 -23.85 11.50
CA ASN A 317 24.78 -23.00 11.54
C ASN A 317 23.53 -23.81 11.94
N PRO A 318 23.05 -23.70 13.20
CA PRO A 318 21.87 -24.44 13.67
C PRO A 318 20.55 -23.88 13.15
N ASN A 319 20.55 -22.65 12.61
CA ASN A 319 19.36 -21.98 12.09
C ASN A 319 19.24 -22.09 10.57
N LEU A 320 20.18 -22.78 9.91
CA LEU A 320 20.18 -22.93 8.46
C LEU A 320 18.87 -23.57 7.99
N LYS A 321 18.18 -22.88 7.08
CA LYS A 321 17.06 -23.41 6.31
C LYS A 321 17.58 -23.92 4.98
N GLN A 322 18.22 -23.07 4.18
CA GLN A 322 18.74 -23.49 2.88
C GLN A 322 19.93 -22.66 2.39
N PHE A 323 20.79 -23.31 1.63
CA PHE A 323 21.89 -22.69 0.89
C PHE A 323 21.90 -23.23 -0.54
N LYS A 324 21.55 -22.40 -1.51
CA LYS A 324 21.44 -22.76 -2.93
C LYS A 324 22.51 -22.03 -3.72
N ILE A 325 23.30 -22.80 -4.47
CA ILE A 325 24.25 -22.30 -5.46
C ILE A 325 23.73 -22.71 -6.83
N GLU A 326 23.46 -21.74 -7.67
CA GLU A 326 22.99 -21.91 -9.03
C GLU A 326 24.08 -21.53 -10.01
N ALA A 327 24.31 -22.39 -11.00
CA ALA A 327 25.26 -22.15 -12.07
C ALA A 327 24.47 -21.79 -13.32
N ARG A 328 24.52 -20.52 -13.73
CA ARG A 328 23.67 -19.95 -14.79
C ARG A 328 23.69 -20.75 -16.10
N TYR A 329 24.81 -21.36 -16.44
CA TYR A 329 24.94 -22.18 -17.66
C TYR A 329 25.29 -23.65 -17.35
N GLY A 330 25.20 -24.03 -16.08
CA GLY A 330 25.49 -25.37 -15.59
C GLY A 330 26.97 -25.66 -15.33
N VAL A 331 27.15 -26.74 -14.58
CA VAL A 331 28.42 -27.35 -14.18
C VAL A 331 28.75 -28.48 -15.15
N ASP A 332 30.04 -28.64 -15.48
CA ASP A 332 30.52 -29.76 -16.29
C ASP A 332 30.09 -31.10 -15.67
N ALA A 333 29.59 -32.02 -16.49
CA ALA A 333 29.08 -33.30 -16.03
C ALA A 333 30.14 -34.14 -15.29
N ARG A 334 31.43 -33.96 -15.61
CA ARG A 334 32.56 -34.60 -14.91
C ARG A 334 32.66 -34.10 -13.47
N HIS A 335 32.64 -32.78 -13.27
CA HIS A 335 32.65 -32.19 -11.92
C HIS A 335 31.41 -32.60 -11.13
N VAL A 336 30.22 -32.61 -11.74
CA VAL A 336 29.00 -33.11 -11.07
C VAL A 336 29.18 -34.56 -10.61
N LYS A 337 29.75 -35.43 -11.45
CA LYS A 337 30.01 -36.83 -11.12
C LYS A 337 31.04 -36.98 -10.00
N GLU A 338 32.11 -36.20 -10.04
CA GLU A 338 33.14 -36.16 -9.00
C GLU A 338 32.58 -35.74 -7.64
N ILE A 339 31.84 -34.62 -7.59
CA ILE A 339 31.19 -34.14 -6.36
C ILE A 339 30.26 -35.23 -5.81
N ARG A 340 29.41 -35.81 -6.67
CA ARG A 340 28.51 -36.90 -6.27
C ARG A 340 29.26 -38.09 -5.71
N SER A 341 30.38 -38.48 -6.31
CA SER A 341 31.21 -39.59 -5.84
C SER A 341 31.77 -39.36 -4.44
N ILE A 342 32.17 -38.12 -4.12
CA ILE A 342 32.75 -37.76 -2.80
C ILE A 342 31.69 -37.79 -1.71
N PHE A 343 30.51 -37.28 -2.01
CA PHE A 343 29.41 -37.27 -1.04
C PHE A 343 28.67 -38.60 -0.94
N GLN A 344 28.94 -39.54 -1.86
CA GLN A 344 28.35 -40.89 -1.82
C GLN A 344 28.70 -41.66 -0.54
N GLN A 345 29.83 -41.37 0.11
CA GLN A 345 30.19 -41.96 1.40
C GLN A 345 29.18 -41.65 2.52
N TYR A 346 28.39 -40.58 2.38
CA TYR A 346 27.34 -40.21 3.34
C TYR A 346 25.96 -40.71 2.90
N ASN A 347 25.85 -41.41 1.77
CA ASN A 347 24.60 -42.01 1.32
C ASN A 347 24.35 -43.32 2.08
N THR A 348 23.67 -43.23 3.21
CA THR A 348 23.38 -44.36 4.10
C THR A 348 22.31 -45.33 3.55
N ASN A 349 21.58 -44.96 2.50
CA ASN A 349 20.42 -45.71 2.04
C ASN A 349 20.68 -46.64 0.84
N ASN A 350 21.89 -46.72 0.28
CA ASN A 350 22.30 -47.64 -0.82
C ASN A 350 21.36 -47.72 -2.05
N ALA A 351 20.32 -46.89 -2.11
CA ALA A 351 19.43 -46.80 -3.25
C ALA A 351 20.16 -46.11 -4.39
N GLN A 352 20.06 -46.68 -5.59
CA GLN A 352 20.76 -46.23 -6.79
C GLN A 352 20.46 -44.77 -7.15
N TYR A 353 19.38 -44.21 -6.59
CA TYR A 353 19.05 -42.80 -6.51
C TYR A 353 18.23 -42.63 -5.22
N PRO A 354 18.67 -41.77 -4.30
CA PRO A 354 18.07 -40.45 -4.28
C PRO A 354 19.14 -39.39 -4.50
N CYS A 355 18.74 -38.34 -5.20
CA CYS A 355 19.55 -37.18 -5.54
C CYS A 355 20.05 -36.40 -4.30
N TRP A 356 19.57 -36.76 -3.10
CA TRP A 356 19.84 -36.14 -1.82
C TRP A 356 20.74 -37.02 -0.94
N VAL A 357 21.90 -36.49 -0.59
CA VAL A 357 22.82 -37.06 0.42
C VAL A 357 22.45 -36.49 1.79
N SER A 358 22.42 -37.32 2.84
CA SER A 358 22.10 -36.87 4.20
C SER A 358 23.33 -36.96 5.11
N ILE A 359 23.73 -35.84 5.68
CA ILE A 359 24.89 -35.70 6.56
C ILE A 359 24.37 -35.36 7.96
N PRO A 360 24.73 -36.10 9.02
CA PRO A 360 24.25 -35.82 10.37
C PRO A 360 24.82 -34.48 10.89
N TYR A 361 24.00 -33.71 11.60
CA TYR A 361 24.50 -32.56 12.38
C TYR A 361 25.26 -33.04 13.62
N PRO A 362 26.34 -32.35 14.03
CA PRO A 362 27.00 -32.65 15.29
C PRO A 362 26.01 -32.61 16.47
N ASP A 363 26.06 -33.63 17.32
CA ASP A 363 25.31 -33.71 18.59
C ASP A 363 23.78 -33.54 18.46
N SER A 364 23.21 -33.85 17.29
CA SER A 364 21.78 -33.73 17.02
C SER A 364 21.28 -34.88 16.12
N ASP A 365 19.97 -35.16 16.20
CA ASP A 365 19.25 -36.04 15.29
C ASP A 365 18.94 -35.38 13.92
N LYS A 366 19.17 -34.08 13.81
CA LYS A 366 18.96 -33.29 12.60
C LYS A 366 20.04 -33.57 11.54
N LYS A 367 19.74 -33.22 10.28
CA LYS A 367 20.55 -33.58 9.12
C LYS A 367 20.70 -32.40 8.16
N LEU A 368 21.88 -32.28 7.56
CA LEU A 368 22.15 -31.45 6.39
C LEU A 368 21.91 -32.32 5.16
N GLN A 369 20.96 -31.96 4.31
CA GLN A 369 20.73 -32.66 3.05
C GLN A 369 21.39 -31.92 1.90
N LEU A 370 22.06 -32.64 1.00
CA LEU A 370 22.78 -32.08 -0.14
C LEU A 370 22.26 -32.69 -1.45
N LEU A 371 21.88 -31.84 -2.38
CA LEU A 371 21.53 -32.18 -3.76
C LEU A 371 22.51 -31.53 -4.73
N VAL A 372 23.02 -32.33 -5.66
CA VAL A 372 23.92 -31.86 -6.74
C VAL A 372 23.31 -32.20 -8.09
N LYS A 373 22.86 -31.17 -8.81
CA LYS A 373 22.34 -31.22 -10.18
C LYS A 373 23.28 -30.45 -11.13
N LYS A 374 23.05 -30.59 -12.44
CA LYS A 374 23.84 -29.90 -13.47
C LYS A 374 23.85 -28.38 -13.29
N LYS A 375 22.72 -27.76 -12.94
CA LYS A 375 22.63 -26.30 -12.78
C LYS A 375 22.64 -25.83 -11.32
N MET A 376 22.71 -26.74 -10.34
CA MET A 376 22.43 -26.38 -8.95
C MET A 376 23.13 -27.29 -7.94
N ILE A 377 23.70 -26.69 -6.90
CA ILE A 377 24.06 -27.35 -5.65
C ILE A 377 23.15 -26.79 -4.57
N TRP A 378 22.45 -27.65 -3.83
CA TRP A 378 21.48 -27.22 -2.84
C TRP A 378 21.67 -27.96 -1.53
N PHE A 379 21.88 -27.20 -0.46
CA PHE A 379 21.90 -27.67 0.90
C PHE A 379 20.59 -27.31 1.60
N LYS A 380 19.96 -28.27 2.27
CA LYS A 380 18.81 -28.08 3.15
C LYS A 380 19.27 -28.34 4.58
N GLY A 381 19.14 -27.32 5.42
CA GLY A 381 19.59 -27.34 6.80
C GLY A 381 18.55 -27.92 7.77
N PRO A 382 18.85 -27.87 9.08
CA PRO A 382 18.09 -28.49 10.15
C PRO A 382 16.73 -27.82 10.40
N CYS A 383 16.57 -26.58 9.93
CA CYS A 383 15.34 -25.80 10.06
C CYS A 383 14.58 -25.69 8.74
N TYR A 384 14.97 -26.46 7.72
CA TYR A 384 14.29 -26.47 6.44
C TYR A 384 12.85 -27.01 6.55
N VAL A 385 11.89 -26.23 6.06
CA VAL A 385 10.48 -26.64 5.92
C VAL A 385 10.11 -26.60 4.45
N LYS A 386 9.56 -27.70 3.93
CA LYS A 386 9.13 -27.81 2.53
C LYS A 386 7.99 -26.82 2.25
N GLY A 387 8.07 -26.09 1.13
CA GLY A 387 7.05 -25.11 0.71
C GLY A 387 7.26 -23.66 1.17
N GLU A 388 8.15 -23.36 2.13
CA GLU A 388 8.34 -21.96 2.58
C GLU A 388 9.06 -21.05 1.56
N TRP A 389 9.78 -21.62 0.59
CA TRP A 389 10.65 -20.88 -0.36
C TRP A 389 10.85 -21.59 -1.71
N GLU A 390 9.99 -22.57 -2.04
CA GLU A 390 10.10 -23.33 -3.30
C GLU A 390 9.34 -22.66 -4.47
N GLU A 391 8.64 -21.53 -4.25
CA GLU A 391 7.72 -20.91 -5.23
C GLU A 391 8.38 -20.06 -6.34
N ASP A 392 9.65 -19.66 -6.22
CA ASP A 392 10.29 -18.75 -7.22
C ASP A 392 11.08 -19.48 -8.33
N SER A 393 11.05 -20.82 -8.42
CA SER A 393 12.10 -21.57 -9.17
C SER A 393 11.63 -22.55 -10.23
N ASP A 394 10.34 -22.89 -10.35
CA ASP A 394 9.93 -24.05 -11.16
C ASP A 394 8.85 -23.77 -12.24
N GLU A 395 8.52 -22.51 -12.58
CA GLU A 395 7.53 -22.19 -13.63
C GLU A 395 8.01 -21.16 -14.70
N GLU A 396 9.27 -21.22 -15.13
CA GLU A 396 9.72 -20.50 -16.34
C GLU A 396 10.47 -21.42 -17.33
N GLU A 397 9.93 -22.60 -17.59
CA GLU A 397 10.12 -23.24 -18.90
C GLU A 397 8.75 -23.30 -19.59
N GLU A 398 8.62 -22.51 -20.67
CA GLU A 398 7.45 -22.33 -21.56
C GLU A 398 6.43 -21.23 -21.19
N LYS A 399 6.71 -19.99 -21.64
CA LYS A 399 5.78 -19.21 -22.49
C LYS A 399 6.45 -17.97 -23.09
N GLU A 400 6.41 -17.93 -24.41
CA GLU A 400 6.75 -16.79 -25.23
C GLU A 400 5.76 -15.63 -25.01
N ARG A 401 6.28 -14.41 -25.20
CA ARG A 401 5.64 -13.13 -25.58
C ARG A 401 4.11 -13.15 -25.71
N GLU A 402 3.46 -12.17 -25.08
CA GLU A 402 2.57 -11.23 -25.77
C GLU A 402 2.28 -10.02 -24.87
N SER A 403 2.26 -8.86 -25.51
CA SER A 403 1.83 -7.56 -25.00
C SER A 403 0.31 -7.50 -24.89
N ASP A 404 -0.22 -6.59 -24.08
CA ASP A 404 -1.02 -5.45 -24.56
C ASP A 404 -1.58 -4.64 -23.39
N ASP A 405 -1.83 -3.36 -23.72
CA ASP A 405 -2.29 -2.23 -22.92
C ASP A 405 -3.71 -2.40 -22.35
N ASP A 406 -4.08 -1.60 -21.32
CA ASP A 406 -5.18 -0.62 -21.42
C ASP A 406 -5.48 0.12 -20.08
N GLU A 407 -6.00 1.33 -20.26
CA GLU A 407 -6.35 2.45 -19.37
C GLU A 407 -7.61 2.13 -18.48
N ASP A 408 -8.01 2.81 -17.40
CA ASP A 408 -8.43 4.21 -17.21
C ASP A 408 -8.76 4.54 -15.71
N GLU A 409 -8.97 5.84 -15.45
CA GLU A 409 -9.15 6.59 -14.18
C GLU A 409 -10.55 6.49 -13.52
N ASP A 410 -10.68 6.92 -12.25
CA ASP A 410 -11.94 7.48 -11.68
C ASP A 410 -11.67 8.51 -10.55
N GLU A 411 -12.42 9.62 -10.56
CA GLU A 411 -12.40 10.77 -9.62
C GLU A 411 -13.46 10.65 -8.50
N GLU A 412 -13.14 11.08 -7.26
CA GLU A 412 -14.04 11.08 -6.09
C GLU A 412 -14.93 12.35 -6.01
N VAL A 413 -16.25 12.14 -5.90
CA VAL A 413 -17.34 13.14 -5.78
C VAL A 413 -17.73 13.39 -4.30
N GLY A 414 -18.17 14.61 -3.97
CA GLY A 414 -18.56 15.07 -2.63
C GLY A 414 -19.85 14.43 -2.07
N ASP A 415 -19.84 14.18 -0.76
CA ASP A 415 -20.78 13.32 -0.02
C ASP A 415 -22.11 14.04 0.32
N TYR A 416 -23.15 13.86 -0.50
CA TYR A 416 -24.55 14.11 -0.13
C TYR A 416 -25.17 12.80 0.35
N SER A 417 -25.86 12.79 1.49
CA SER A 417 -26.54 11.56 1.92
C SER A 417 -27.59 11.16 0.89
N GLN A 418 -27.46 9.93 0.36
CA GLN A 418 -28.31 9.38 -0.69
C GLN A 418 -29.81 9.49 -0.33
N GLU A 419 -30.14 9.38 0.97
CA GLU A 419 -31.50 9.51 1.48
C GLU A 419 -32.12 10.89 1.28
N LEU A 420 -31.31 11.95 1.35
CA LEU A 420 -31.75 13.32 1.16
C LEU A 420 -32.07 13.59 -0.32
N LEU A 421 -31.20 13.14 -1.22
CA LEU A 421 -31.41 13.26 -2.68
C LEU A 421 -32.67 12.50 -3.11
N ILE A 422 -32.86 11.29 -2.58
CA ILE A 422 -34.07 10.47 -2.81
C ILE A 422 -35.35 11.22 -2.36
N GLY A 423 -35.33 11.84 -1.18
CA GLY A 423 -36.48 12.60 -0.67
C GLY A 423 -36.81 13.85 -1.49
N ILE A 424 -35.78 14.57 -1.96
CA ILE A 424 -35.93 15.74 -2.83
C ILE A 424 -36.54 15.32 -4.17
N LEU A 425 -35.98 14.30 -4.82
CA LEU A 425 -36.45 13.83 -6.13
C LEU A 425 -37.88 13.29 -6.07
N TYR A 426 -38.24 12.57 -5.00
CA TYR A 426 -39.62 12.11 -4.81
C TYR A 426 -40.60 13.28 -4.66
N THR A 427 -40.19 14.38 -4.02
CA THR A 427 -41.01 15.58 -3.88
C THR A 427 -41.18 16.31 -5.21
N LEU A 428 -40.11 16.43 -6.00
CA LEU A 428 -40.14 17.04 -7.33
C LEU A 428 -41.02 16.21 -8.30
N HIS A 429 -40.95 14.88 -8.21
CA HIS A 429 -41.85 13.98 -8.95
C HIS A 429 -43.33 14.19 -8.58
N LEU A 430 -43.66 14.26 -7.29
CA LEU A 430 -45.03 14.54 -6.83
C LEU A 430 -45.56 15.91 -7.27
N GLN A 431 -44.67 16.89 -7.45
CA GLN A 431 -44.98 18.22 -7.99
C GLN A 431 -45.20 18.20 -9.52
N LYS A 432 -45.09 17.02 -10.16
CA LYS A 432 -45.17 16.80 -11.60
C LYS A 432 -44.10 17.55 -12.40
N ASP A 433 -42.95 17.80 -11.79
CA ASP A 433 -41.78 18.25 -12.53
C ASP A 433 -41.34 17.14 -13.50
N THR A 434 -40.78 17.51 -14.65
CA THR A 434 -40.11 16.54 -15.52
C THR A 434 -38.71 16.24 -14.98
N PRO A 435 -38.09 15.10 -15.32
CA PRO A 435 -36.72 14.79 -14.91
C PRO A 435 -35.72 15.91 -15.21
N ILE A 436 -35.87 16.60 -16.34
CA ILE A 436 -35.04 17.74 -16.74
C ILE A 436 -35.21 18.91 -15.77
N VAL A 437 -36.44 19.25 -15.40
CA VAL A 437 -36.74 20.33 -14.44
C VAL A 437 -36.26 19.94 -13.04
N ALA A 438 -36.42 18.68 -12.66
CA ALA A 438 -35.98 18.17 -11.37
C ALA A 438 -34.44 18.21 -11.25
N HIS A 439 -33.72 17.78 -12.28
CA HIS A 439 -32.27 17.87 -12.37
C HIS A 439 -31.79 19.33 -12.28
N GLN A 440 -32.42 20.25 -13.03
CA GLN A 440 -32.05 21.67 -12.96
C GLN A 440 -32.31 22.28 -11.57
N LYS A 441 -33.43 21.93 -10.92
CA LYS A 441 -33.72 22.35 -9.55
C LYS A 441 -32.73 21.73 -8.54
N LEU A 442 -32.30 20.50 -8.76
CA LEU A 442 -31.28 19.83 -7.96
C LEU A 442 -29.93 20.57 -8.07
N MET A 443 -29.53 20.93 -9.30
CA MET A 443 -28.35 21.74 -9.59
C MET A 443 -28.43 23.13 -8.92
N GLU A 444 -29.59 23.79 -8.99
CA GLU A 444 -29.80 25.08 -8.32
C GLU A 444 -29.71 24.95 -6.79
N MET A 445 -30.27 23.89 -6.21
CA MET A 445 -30.16 23.60 -4.77
C MET A 445 -28.72 23.25 -4.35
N ALA A 446 -27.96 22.62 -5.25
CA ALA A 446 -26.55 22.24 -5.08
C ALA A 446 -25.55 23.33 -5.49
N LYS A 447 -26.01 24.52 -5.89
CA LYS A 447 -25.17 25.64 -6.37
C LYS A 447 -24.31 25.31 -7.60
N GLU A 448 -24.93 24.71 -8.62
CA GLU A 448 -24.32 24.33 -9.89
C GLU A 448 -23.33 23.15 -9.79
N GLU A 449 -23.31 22.42 -8.67
CA GLU A 449 -22.58 21.16 -8.53
C GLU A 449 -23.48 19.97 -8.93
N GLU A 450 -22.98 19.10 -9.81
CA GLU A 450 -23.72 17.92 -10.28
C GLU A 450 -23.62 16.80 -9.25
N VAL A 451 -24.70 16.65 -8.49
CA VAL A 451 -24.83 15.66 -7.40
C VAL A 451 -25.50 14.37 -7.86
N MET A 452 -26.19 14.41 -9.00
CA MET A 452 -26.83 13.29 -9.67
C MET A 452 -27.02 13.70 -11.12
N ASP A 453 -26.57 12.86 -12.05
CA ASP A 453 -26.72 13.16 -13.48
C ASP A 453 -28.18 13.03 -13.93
N LEU A 454 -28.48 13.55 -15.11
CA LEU A 454 -29.84 13.53 -15.67
C LEU A 454 -30.37 12.11 -15.93
N ASP A 455 -29.50 11.16 -16.27
CA ASP A 455 -29.91 9.77 -16.55
C ASP A 455 -30.34 9.08 -15.24
N GLN A 456 -29.60 9.31 -14.15
CA GLN A 456 -29.93 8.85 -12.80
C GLN A 456 -31.25 9.45 -12.28
N VAL A 457 -31.48 10.75 -12.51
CA VAL A 457 -32.76 11.41 -12.17
C VAL A 457 -33.91 10.80 -12.97
N THR A 458 -33.69 10.53 -14.25
CA THR A 458 -34.70 9.94 -15.15
C THR A 458 -35.04 8.52 -14.72
N GLU A 459 -34.04 7.68 -14.46
CA GLU A 459 -34.22 6.32 -13.97
C GLU A 459 -34.97 6.29 -12.63
N PHE A 460 -34.70 7.24 -11.74
CA PHE A 460 -35.41 7.34 -10.47
C PHE A 460 -36.90 7.70 -10.66
N PHE A 461 -37.21 8.62 -11.57
CA PHE A 461 -38.59 9.01 -11.87
C PHE A 461 -39.36 7.85 -12.51
N GLU A 462 -38.73 7.10 -13.42
CA GLU A 462 -39.31 5.89 -14.00
C GLU A 462 -39.61 4.82 -12.94
N LYS A 463 -38.73 4.64 -11.95
CA LYS A 463 -38.98 3.73 -10.82
C LYS A 463 -40.20 4.14 -10.00
N ILE A 464 -40.45 5.44 -9.81
CA ILE A 464 -41.66 5.93 -9.13
C ILE A 464 -42.90 5.66 -9.98
N ASP A 465 -42.85 6.00 -11.27
CA ASP A 465 -43.98 5.85 -12.20
C ASP A 465 -44.38 4.38 -12.41
N ASN A 466 -43.40 3.48 -12.45
CA ASN A 466 -43.61 2.03 -12.54
C ASN A 466 -44.05 1.43 -11.19
N GLY A 467 -44.09 2.21 -10.11
CA GLY A 467 -44.44 1.77 -8.76
C GLY A 467 -43.40 0.86 -8.10
N GLU A 468 -42.21 0.78 -8.69
CA GLU A 468 -41.04 0.01 -8.22
C GLU A 468 -40.34 0.72 -7.05
N PHE A 469 -40.48 2.05 -6.98
CA PHE A 469 -40.05 2.86 -5.86
C PHE A 469 -41.26 3.36 -5.08
N ARG A 470 -41.41 2.85 -3.87
CA ARG A 470 -42.31 3.41 -2.85
C ARG A 470 -41.46 3.87 -1.70
N LEU A 471 -41.51 5.17 -1.41
CA LEU A 471 -40.74 5.77 -0.31
C LEU A 471 -40.91 5.01 1.02
N LYS A 472 -42.10 4.45 1.24
CA LYS A 472 -42.41 3.60 2.39
C LYS A 472 -41.56 2.32 2.47
N ASP A 473 -41.36 1.63 1.34
CA ASP A 473 -40.70 0.32 1.29
C ASP A 473 -39.18 0.46 1.44
N GLU A 474 -38.60 1.53 0.90
CA GLU A 474 -37.17 1.83 1.03
C GLU A 474 -36.79 2.34 2.42
N VAL A 475 -37.66 3.12 3.07
CA VAL A 475 -37.48 3.51 4.48
C VAL A 475 -37.56 2.28 5.39
N GLU A 476 -38.43 1.30 5.11
CA GLU A 476 -38.49 0.04 5.87
C GLU A 476 -37.26 -0.85 5.65
N LYS A 477 -36.74 -0.94 4.42
CA LYS A 477 -35.48 -1.67 4.12
C LYS A 477 -34.29 -1.08 4.85
N MET A 478 -34.16 0.25 4.87
CA MET A 478 -33.05 0.93 5.56
C MET A 478 -33.09 0.75 7.08
N ILE A 479 -34.29 0.70 7.68
CA ILE A 479 -34.44 0.39 9.12
C ILE A 479 -33.99 -1.03 9.44
N ARG A 480 -34.27 -2.01 8.55
CA ARG A 480 -33.76 -3.38 8.72
C ARG A 480 -32.25 -3.46 8.54
N PHE A 481 -31.68 -2.73 7.57
CA PHE A 481 -30.25 -2.70 7.31
C PHE A 481 -29.45 -2.09 8.48
N LYS A 482 -29.90 -0.95 9.03
CA LYS A 482 -29.28 -0.36 10.23
C LYS A 482 -29.38 -1.24 11.48
N ARG A 483 -30.45 -2.03 11.63
CA ARG A 483 -30.56 -3.04 12.72
C ARG A 483 -29.63 -4.23 12.53
N ALA A 484 -29.33 -4.62 11.28
CA ALA A 484 -28.41 -5.72 10.97
C ALA A 484 -26.92 -5.31 11.07
N CYS A 485 -26.59 -4.04 10.87
CA CYS A 485 -25.22 -3.52 10.95
C CYS A 485 -24.76 -3.16 12.38
N CYS A 486 -25.60 -3.31 13.40
CA CYS A 486 -25.21 -3.22 14.81
C CYS A 486 -25.10 -4.63 15.43
N VAL A 487 -24.13 -5.41 14.96
CA VAL A 487 -23.64 -6.60 15.67
C VAL A 487 -22.15 -6.35 15.94
N ASP A 488 -21.80 -6.20 17.21
CA ASP A 488 -20.40 -6.11 17.63
C ASP A 488 -19.72 -7.48 17.55
N GLY A 489 -18.39 -7.49 17.43
CA GLY A 489 -17.54 -8.66 17.16
C GLY A 489 -17.53 -9.76 18.24
N ASN A 490 -18.54 -9.83 19.11
CA ASN A 490 -18.73 -10.86 20.12
C ASN A 490 -20.07 -11.62 20.01
N GLY A 491 -20.87 -11.39 18.97
CA GLY A 491 -22.04 -12.25 18.67
C GLY A 491 -23.11 -12.27 19.76
N LYS A 492 -23.31 -11.17 20.49
CA LYS A 492 -24.43 -11.00 21.41
C LYS A 492 -25.26 -9.79 21.02
N GLU A 493 -26.56 -10.02 20.78
CA GLU A 493 -27.53 -8.95 20.57
C GLU A 493 -27.49 -7.96 21.74
N GLN A 494 -27.15 -6.71 21.44
CA GLN A 494 -27.29 -5.62 22.39
C GLN A 494 -28.79 -5.31 22.50
N LYS A 495 -29.42 -5.82 23.56
CA LYS A 495 -30.71 -5.32 24.05
C LYS A 495 -30.50 -3.87 24.47
N ILE A 496 -30.78 -2.93 23.58
CA ILE A 496 -31.14 -1.58 23.99
C ILE A 496 -32.63 -1.61 24.28
N ALA A 497 -32.91 -1.38 25.56
CA ALA A 497 -34.18 -1.56 26.21
C ALA A 497 -35.31 -0.73 25.60
N ASP A 498 -36.49 -1.35 25.67
CA ASP A 498 -37.80 -0.78 25.54
C ASP A 498 -37.96 0.42 26.48
N ASP A 499 -38.21 1.61 25.94
CA ASP A 499 -38.75 2.75 26.70
C ASP A 499 -39.53 3.69 25.76
N VAL A 500 -40.58 3.16 25.12
CA VAL A 500 -41.75 3.96 24.67
C VAL A 500 -43.08 3.21 24.87
N VAL A 501 -43.08 1.91 25.19
CA VAL A 501 -44.32 1.16 25.41
C VAL A 501 -44.62 1.07 26.90
N ASN A 502 -45.27 2.09 27.45
CA ASN A 502 -46.29 1.96 28.50
C ASN A 502 -46.81 3.35 28.92
N TYR A 503 -47.76 3.89 28.16
CA TYR A 503 -48.80 4.73 28.74
C TYR A 503 -50.17 4.38 28.14
N PHE A 504 -50.97 3.77 29.01
CA PHE A 504 -52.43 3.58 29.03
C PHE A 504 -53.07 2.28 28.50
N PRO A 505 -54.16 1.84 29.19
CA PRO A 505 -54.54 0.45 29.37
C PRO A 505 -55.41 -0.10 28.24
N LYS A 506 -55.39 -1.44 28.21
CA LYS A 506 -56.33 -2.29 27.49
C LYS A 506 -57.77 -2.01 27.90
N ASP A 507 -58.64 -2.09 26.89
CA ASP A 507 -60.07 -2.45 26.92
C ASP A 507 -61.12 -1.35 26.71
N LYS A 508 -62.11 -1.75 25.88
CA LYS A 508 -63.36 -1.12 25.38
C LYS A 508 -63.22 -0.50 23.98
N PHE A 509 -63.85 -0.99 22.91
CA PHE A 509 -65.19 -1.60 22.72
C PHE A 509 -65.16 -2.64 21.57
N VAL A 510 -65.53 -3.90 21.83
CA VAL A 510 -66.74 -4.61 21.35
C VAL A 510 -67.74 -3.80 20.49
N ASP A 511 -67.97 -4.31 19.27
CA ASP A 511 -69.14 -4.29 18.38
C ASP A 511 -70.04 -3.04 18.29
N ASN A 512 -69.96 -2.33 17.16
CA ASN A 512 -70.92 -2.37 16.05
C ASN A 512 -70.52 -1.42 14.92
#